data_AF-A0A127SUH2-F1
#
_entry.id   AF-A0A127SUH2-F1
#
_cell.length_a   1.000
_cell.length_b   1.000
_cell.length_c   1.000
_cell.angle_alpha   90.00
_cell.angle_beta   90.00
_cell.angle_gamma   90.00
#
_symmetry.space_group_name_H-M   'P 1'
#
loop_
_entity.id
_entity.type
_entity.pdbx_description
1 polymer ?
#
loop_
_entity_poly.entity_id
_entity_poly.type
_entity_poly.pdbx_seq_one_letter_code
_entity_poly.pdbx_strand_id
1 'polypeptide(L)' 'DTAVRQFQLSAANKGEKIACLEARRHYAWYLKGVPHAGYYKEQIVKITTLEDVYRVTKGIKRDLC' A
#
# COMPACT_ATOMS: atom_id res chain seq x y z
N ASP A 1 -3.43 7.93 9.51
CA ASP A 1 -2.63 7.27 8.46
C ASP A 1 -2.11 8.27 7.43
N THR A 2 -0.89 8.77 7.63
CA THR A 2 -0.30 9.80 6.74
C THR A 2 0.03 9.24 5.35
N ALA A 3 0.48 7.99 5.25
CA ALA A 3 0.82 7.35 3.96
C ALA A 3 -0.40 7.24 3.03
N VAL A 4 -1.55 6.82 3.56
CA VAL A 4 -2.80 6.69 2.81
C VAL A 4 -3.27 8.03 2.25
N ARG A 5 -3.19 9.09 3.06
CA ARG A 5 -3.53 10.45 2.64
C ARG A 5 -2.66 10.92 1.46
N GLN A 6 -1.38 10.54 1.43
CA GLN A 6 -0.51 10.88 0.30
C GLN A 6 -0.90 10.16 -0.99
N PHE A 7 -1.30 8.89 -0.92
CA PHE A 7 -1.77 8.16 -2.09
C PHE A 7 -3.10 8.70 -2.62
N GLN A 8 -4.01 9.14 -1.74
CA GLN A 8 -5.24 9.85 -2.15
C GLN A 8 -4.92 11.13 -2.94
N LEU A 9 -4.00 11.96 -2.44
CA LEU A 9 -3.56 13.18 -3.13
C LEU A 9 -2.86 12.86 -4.46
N SER A 10 -2.04 11.82 -4.49
CA SER A 10 -1.38 11.38 -5.72
C SER A 10 -2.40 10.88 -6.76
N ALA A 11 -3.45 10.18 -6.33
CA ALA A 11 -4.51 9.72 -7.21
C ALA A 11 -5.32 10.89 -7.79
N ALA A 12 -5.60 11.91 -6.97
CA ALA A 12 -6.29 13.12 -7.41
C ALA A 12 -5.47 13.93 -8.42
N ASN A 13 -4.14 13.98 -8.25
CA ASN A 13 -3.26 14.82 -9.06
C ASN A 13 -2.70 14.12 -10.31
N LYS A 14 -2.38 12.82 -10.21
CA LYS A 14 -1.66 12.04 -11.25
C LYS A 14 -2.48 10.87 -11.79
N GLY A 15 -3.67 10.63 -11.23
CA GLY A 15 -4.53 9.50 -11.54
C GLY A 15 -4.25 8.26 -10.69
N GLU A 16 -5.28 7.44 -10.53
CA GLU A 16 -5.29 6.27 -9.65
C GLU A 16 -4.18 5.25 -9.97
N LYS A 17 -3.90 5.03 -11.26
CA LYS A 17 -2.85 4.09 -11.69
C LYS A 17 -1.46 4.48 -11.18
N ILE A 18 -1.12 5.77 -11.21
CA ILE A 18 0.17 6.28 -10.72
C ILE A 18 0.25 6.14 -9.20
N ALA A 19 -0.84 6.49 -8.50
CA ALA A 19 -0.91 6.36 -7.04
C ALA A 19 -0.75 4.91 -6.58
N CYS A 20 -1.37 3.96 -7.28
CA CYS A 20 -1.19 2.53 -7.01
C CYS A 20 0.27 2.09 -7.19
N LEU A 21 0.95 2.52 -8.26
CA LEU A 21 2.37 2.20 -8.48
C LEU A 21 3.28 2.78 -7.38
N GLU A 22 3.04 4.02 -6.96
CA GLU A 22 3.76 4.64 -5.84
C GLU A 22 3.52 3.87 -4.54
N ALA A 23 2.26 3.49 -4.26
CA ALA A 23 1.91 2.69 -3.09
C ALA A 23 2.65 1.35 -3.08
N ARG A 24 2.73 0.64 -4.21
CA ARG A 24 3.46 -0.63 -4.30
C ARG A 24 4.93 -0.48 -3.91
N ARG A 25 5.58 0.56 -4.42
CA ARG A 25 6.97 0.86 -4.10
C ARG A 25 7.11 1.16 -2.62
N HIS A 26 6.26 2.02 -2.05
CA HIS A 26 6.29 2.36 -0.62
C HIS A 26 6.10 1.14 0.28
N TYR A 27 5.11 0.28 0.00
CA TYR A 27 4.87 -0.90 0.82
C TYR A 27 6.04 -1.88 0.82
N ALA A 28 6.78 -2.02 -0.28
CA ALA A 28 7.96 -2.88 -0.31
C ALA A 28 9.02 -2.49 0.75
N TRP A 29 9.10 -1.22 1.14
CA TRP A 29 9.97 -0.78 2.25
C TRP A 29 9.39 -1.17 3.61
N TYR A 30 8.09 -0.98 3.80
CA TYR A 30 7.40 -1.31 5.06
C TYR A 30 7.36 -2.82 5.35
N LEU A 31 7.49 -3.67 4.33
CA LEU A 31 7.57 -5.13 4.52
C LEU A 31 8.86 -5.61 5.21
N LYS A 32 9.91 -4.79 5.29
CA LYS A 32 11.14 -5.17 6.00
C LYS A 32 10.85 -5.25 7.51
N GLY A 33 10.80 -6.47 8.03
CA GLY A 33 10.58 -6.74 9.45
C GLY A 33 9.14 -7.13 9.82
N VAL A 34 8.22 -7.20 8.84
CA VAL A 34 6.83 -7.61 9.07
C VAL A 34 6.73 -9.15 9.01
N PRO A 35 6.10 -9.81 10.02
CA PRO A 35 5.80 -11.23 9.94
C PRO A 35 4.89 -11.51 8.73
N HIS A 36 5.07 -12.66 8.06
CA HIS A 36 4.32 -12.99 6.83
C HIS A 36 4.51 -12.03 5.65
N ALA A 37 5.68 -11.37 5.54
CA ALA A 37 6.00 -10.45 4.43
C ALA A 37 5.70 -11.03 3.02
N GLY A 38 5.83 -12.34 2.82
CA GLY A 38 5.48 -13.00 1.55
C GLY A 38 4.00 -12.83 1.15
N TYR A 39 3.08 -13.00 2.10
CA TYR A 39 1.64 -12.84 1.89
C TYR A 39 1.29 -11.40 1.49
N TYR A 40 1.85 -10.42 2.19
CA TYR A 40 1.64 -9.03 1.86
C TYR A 40 2.28 -8.63 0.52
N LYS A 41 3.44 -9.21 0.17
CA LYS A 41 4.11 -8.97 -1.11
C LYS A 41 3.23 -9.35 -2.30
N GLU A 42 2.53 -10.48 -2.21
CA GLU A 42 1.56 -10.88 -3.24
C GLU A 42 0.38 -9.93 -3.33
N GLN A 43 -0.15 -9.45 -2.20
CA GLN A 43 -1.24 -8.47 -2.20
C GLN A 43 -0.80 -7.13 -2.79
N ILE A 44 0.40 -6.67 -2.45
CA ILE A 44 0.95 -5.41 -2.95
C ILE A 44 1.11 -5.44 -4.47
N VAL A 45 1.63 -6.52 -5.04
CA VAL A 45 1.76 -6.66 -6.51
C VAL A 45 0.40 -6.57 -7.22
N LYS A 46 -0.68 -7.01 -6.57
CA LYS A 46 -2.04 -7.02 -7.10
C LYS A 46 -2.81 -5.71 -6.91
N ILE A 47 -2.29 -4.73 -6.16
CA ILE A 47 -2.97 -3.43 -5.94
C ILE A 47 -3.21 -2.73 -7.26
N THR A 48 -4.45 -2.62 -7.71
CA THR A 48 -4.81 -1.84 -8.91
C THR A 48 -5.70 -0.64 -8.58
N THR A 49 -6.36 -0.67 -7.43
CA THR A 49 -7.27 0.39 -6.98
C THR A 49 -6.78 1.05 -5.69
N LEU A 50 -7.30 2.24 -5.41
CA LEU A 50 -7.12 2.88 -4.11
C LEU A 50 -7.71 2.02 -2.99
N GLU A 51 -8.81 1.30 -3.23
CA GLU A 51 -9.44 0.41 -2.25
C GLU A 51 -8.48 -0.69 -1.77
N ASP A 52 -7.75 -1.32 -2.71
CA ASP A 52 -6.71 -2.30 -2.40
C ASP A 52 -5.61 -1.70 -1.51
N VAL A 53 -5.22 -0.45 -1.77
CA VAL A 53 -4.24 0.27 -0.95
C VAL A 53 -4.71 0.31 0.50
N TYR A 54 -5.94 0.74 0.79
CA TYR A 54 -6.45 0.78 2.17
C TYR A 54 -6.52 -0.61 2.82
N ARG A 55 -6.96 -1.63 2.06
CA ARG A 55 -7.08 -3.00 2.57
C ARG A 55 -5.72 -3.52 3.01
N VAL A 56 -4.70 -3.32 2.17
CA VAL A 56 -3.32 -3.73 2.47
C VAL A 56 -2.74 -2.90 3.61
N THR A 57 -2.93 -1.56 3.65
CA THR A 57 -2.44 -0.75 4.78
C THR A 57 -3.02 -1.25 6.11
N LYS A 58 -4.33 -1.53 6.13
CA LYS A 58 -5.02 -1.95 7.34
C LYS A 58 -4.52 -3.31 7.83
N GLY A 59 -4.24 -4.25 6.92
CA GLY A 59 -3.62 -5.53 7.25
C GLY A 59 -2.22 -5.36 7.83
N ILE A 60 -1.35 -4.64 7.12
CA ILE A 60 0.03 -4.39 7.57
C ILE A 60 0.04 -3.72 8.95
N LYS A 61 -0.79 -2.70 9.18
CA LYS A 61 -0.89 -1.98 10.46
C LYS A 61 -1.38 -2.87 11.60
N ARG A 62 -2.25 -3.85 11.31
CA ARG A 62 -2.73 -4.82 12.30
C ARG A 62 -1.61 -5.77 12.74
N ASP A 63 -0.77 -6.20 11.81
CA ASP A 63 0.31 -7.17 12.10
C ASP A 63 1.61 -6.51 12.59
N LEU A 64 1.71 -5.17 12.48
CA LEU A 64 2.83 -4.37 13.02
C LEU A 64 2.66 -3.99 14.49
N CYS A 65 1.48 -4.22 15.08
CA CYS A 65 1.12 -3.83 16.46
C CYS A 65 1.00 -5.07 17.35
#